data_AF-A0A4Z0NMD2-F1
#
_entry.id   AF-A0A4Z0NMD2-F1
#
_cell.length_a   1.000
_cell.length_b   1.000
_cell.length_c   1.000
_cell.angle_alpha   90.00
_cell.angle_beta   90.00
_cell.angle_gamma   90.00
#
_symmetry.space_group_name_H-M   'P 1'
#
loop_
_entity.id
_entity.type
_entity.pdbx_description
1 polymer ?
#
loop_
_entity_poly.entity_id
_entity_poly.type
_entity_poly.pdbx_seq_one_letter_code
_entity_poly.pdbx_strand_id
1 'polypeptide(L)'
;MLNLLSTLVRGAAARAAEDFQDQHAFLILEQQLRDAAAALDDSRRTLARAIAQESADAKAQGALAARIADLEARAVAALAGGREDLAAEAAEAIAEMEEEAQGLEATRVACAREVASLRRAVRQGSRQLAELERGQRIARAAEAVRRLRARRGQGLGSPAALAEAQATLRRLREAQAADAAADEALSIIESAAPESLCERLEEAGFGPRTRPSAGTVMERLREKARTAPAGAA
;
A
#
# COMPACT_ATOMS: atom_id res chain seq x y z
N MET A 1 32.08 27.78 50.56
CA MET A 1 32.03 26.29 50.54
C MET A 1 30.60 25.76 50.44
N LEU A 2 29.61 26.28 51.21
CA LEU A 2 28.20 25.81 51.17
C LEU A 2 27.45 26.05 49.84
N ASN A 3 27.82 27.09 49.07
CA ASN A 3 27.20 27.38 47.76
C ASN A 3 27.61 26.41 46.64
N LEU A 4 28.75 25.71 46.75
CA LEU A 4 29.16 24.70 45.76
C LEU A 4 28.38 23.39 45.95
N LEU A 5 28.13 23.00 47.20
CA LEU A 5 27.36 21.81 47.56
C LEU A 5 25.86 21.96 47.20
N SER A 6 25.25 23.14 47.41
CA SER A 6 23.86 23.36 47.01
C SER A 6 23.66 23.41 45.48
N THR A 7 24.66 23.90 44.73
CA THR A 7 24.66 23.91 43.27
C THR A 7 24.86 22.51 42.68
N LEU A 8 25.69 21.68 43.31
CA LEU A 8 25.85 20.26 42.95
C LEU A 8 24.60 19.44 43.25
N VAL A 9 23.91 19.68 44.38
CA VAL A 9 22.64 19.01 44.72
C VAL A 9 21.51 19.41 43.77
N ARG A 10 21.42 20.70 43.39
CA ARG A 10 20.47 21.15 42.34
C ARG A 10 20.81 20.61 40.94
N GLY A 11 22.09 20.51 40.59
CA GLY A 11 22.54 19.91 39.33
C GLY A 11 22.34 18.38 39.26
N ALA A 12 22.43 17.69 40.40
CA ALA A 12 22.14 16.27 40.51
C ALA A 12 20.63 15.98 40.51
N ALA A 13 19.81 16.82 41.14
CA ALA A 13 18.35 16.72 41.11
C ALA A 13 17.76 17.03 39.72
N ALA A 14 18.33 17.98 38.97
CA ALA A 14 17.95 18.26 37.58
C ALA A 14 18.29 17.09 36.64
N ARG A 15 19.49 16.50 36.77
CA ARG A 15 19.88 15.28 36.03
C ARG A 15 19.04 14.06 36.40
N ALA A 16 18.67 13.89 37.67
CA ALA A 16 17.80 12.81 38.10
C ALA A 16 16.36 12.96 37.58
N ALA A 17 15.87 14.20 37.41
CA ALA A 17 14.57 14.47 36.80
C ALA A 17 14.58 14.26 35.27
N GLU A 18 15.65 14.67 34.59
CA GLU A 18 15.88 14.39 33.16
C GLU A 18 16.04 12.88 32.91
N ASP A 19 16.85 12.18 33.69
CA ASP A 19 17.05 10.72 33.59
C ASP A 19 15.75 9.94 33.89
N PHE A 20 14.90 10.44 34.80
CA PHE A 20 13.60 9.86 35.12
C PHE A 20 12.59 10.08 33.98
N GLN A 21 12.53 11.30 33.43
CA GLN A 21 11.69 11.61 32.26
C GLN A 21 12.14 10.83 31.02
N ASP A 22 13.45 10.70 30.78
CA ASP A 22 14.02 9.97 29.64
C ASP A 22 13.74 8.46 29.74
N GLN A 23 13.81 7.86 30.93
CA GLN A 23 13.47 6.44 31.11
C GLN A 23 11.99 6.15 30.85
N HIS A 24 11.08 7.03 31.32
CA HIS A 24 9.65 6.89 31.03
C HIS A 24 9.31 7.18 29.57
N ALA A 25 9.97 8.16 28.94
CA ALA A 25 9.82 8.45 27.52
C ALA A 25 10.22 7.25 26.65
N PHE A 26 11.28 6.52 27.04
CA PHE A 26 11.72 5.34 26.31
C PHE A 26 10.70 4.19 26.37
N LEU A 27 10.12 3.94 27.55
CA LEU A 27 9.05 2.94 27.72
C LEU A 27 7.77 3.31 26.96
N ILE A 28 7.40 4.59 26.97
CA ILE A 28 6.25 5.08 26.21
C ILE A 28 6.48 4.89 24.71
N LEU A 29 7.66 5.24 24.20
CA LEU A 29 8.02 5.05 22.79
C LEU A 29 7.99 3.56 22.39
N GLU A 30 8.49 2.65 23.24
CA GLU A 30 8.38 1.21 23.00
C GLU A 30 6.94 0.76 22.85
N GLN A 31 6.06 1.23 23.73
CA GLN A 31 4.64 0.87 23.67
C GLN A 31 3.98 1.45 22.42
N GLN A 32 4.21 2.73 22.13
CA GLN A 32 3.70 3.39 20.92
C GLN A 32 4.15 2.68 19.64
N LEU A 33 5.38 2.15 19.61
CA LEU A 33 5.90 1.39 18.48
C LEU A 33 5.21 0.04 18.32
N ARG A 34 4.92 -0.66 19.43
CA ARG A 34 4.11 -1.90 19.40
C ARG A 34 2.68 -1.63 18.93
N ASP A 35 2.07 -0.56 19.42
CA ASP A 35 0.70 -0.17 19.03
C ASP A 35 0.65 0.19 17.54
N ALA A 36 1.63 0.95 17.05
CA ALA A 36 1.77 1.28 15.64
C ALA A 36 1.99 0.03 14.76
N ALA A 37 2.81 -0.93 15.22
CA ALA A 37 3.00 -2.20 14.53
C ALA A 37 1.71 -3.03 14.45
N ALA A 38 0.93 -3.08 15.54
CA ALA A 38 -0.36 -3.77 15.55
C ALA A 38 -1.37 -3.11 14.60
N ALA A 39 -1.49 -1.78 14.62
CA ALA A 39 -2.35 -1.04 13.71
C ALA A 39 -1.96 -1.21 12.23
N LEU A 40 -0.66 -1.32 11.94
CA LEU A 40 -0.16 -1.61 10.60
C LEU A 40 -0.51 -3.05 10.17
N ASP A 41 -0.44 -4.04 11.07
CA ASP A 41 -0.83 -5.41 10.77
C ASP A 41 -2.34 -5.52 10.47
N ASP A 42 -3.17 -4.82 11.24
CA ASP A 42 -4.61 -4.70 10.96
C ASP A 42 -4.88 -4.04 9.60
N SER A 43 -4.13 -2.99 9.26
CA SER A 43 -4.21 -2.32 7.96
C SER A 43 -3.83 -3.28 6.80
N ARG A 44 -2.81 -4.13 7.00
CA ARG A 44 -2.43 -5.16 6.02
C ARG A 44 -3.53 -6.22 5.84
N ARG A 45 -4.19 -6.63 6.93
CA ARG A 45 -5.32 -7.57 6.87
C ARG A 45 -6.51 -6.97 6.13
N THR A 46 -6.83 -5.71 6.37
CA THR A 46 -7.87 -4.98 5.64
C THR A 46 -7.54 -4.89 4.15
N LEU A 47 -6.30 -4.53 3.80
CA LEU A 47 -5.84 -4.54 2.41
C LEU A 47 -5.94 -5.92 1.76
N ALA A 48 -5.56 -6.99 2.47
CA ALA A 48 -5.67 -8.36 1.95
C ALA A 48 -7.12 -8.74 1.65
N ARG A 49 -8.06 -8.36 2.52
CA ARG A 49 -9.50 -8.56 2.29
C ARG A 49 -10.00 -7.77 1.07
N ALA A 50 -9.58 -6.51 0.94
CA ALA A 50 -9.94 -5.68 -0.21
C ALA A 50 -9.41 -6.27 -1.54
N ILE A 51 -8.16 -6.73 -1.57
CA ILE A 51 -7.58 -7.42 -2.75
C ILE A 51 -8.34 -8.71 -3.06
N ALA A 52 -8.72 -9.48 -2.04
CA ALA A 52 -9.49 -10.70 -2.24
C ALA A 52 -10.87 -10.41 -2.85
N GLN A 53 -11.54 -9.36 -2.37
CA GLN A 53 -12.81 -8.89 -2.92
C GLN A 53 -12.65 -8.43 -4.38
N GLU A 54 -11.67 -7.56 -4.66
CA GLU A 54 -11.37 -7.10 -6.02
C GLU A 54 -11.12 -8.28 -6.97
N SER A 55 -10.37 -9.30 -6.53
CA SER A 55 -10.13 -10.51 -7.32
C SER A 55 -11.39 -11.35 -7.54
N ALA A 56 -12.29 -11.43 -6.56
CA ALA A 56 -13.55 -12.14 -6.69
C ALA A 56 -14.49 -11.42 -7.67
N ASP A 57 -14.59 -10.09 -7.57
CA ASP A 57 -15.39 -9.25 -8.46
C ASP A 57 -14.88 -9.33 -9.90
N ALA A 58 -13.56 -9.30 -10.11
CA ALA A 58 -12.96 -9.48 -11.43
C ALA A 58 -13.28 -10.85 -12.05
N LYS A 59 -13.32 -11.92 -11.24
CA LYS A 59 -13.72 -13.27 -11.70
C LYS A 59 -15.20 -13.32 -12.07
N ALA A 60 -16.07 -12.74 -11.24
CA ALA A 60 -17.51 -12.68 -11.52
C ALA A 60 -17.79 -11.93 -12.83
N GLN A 61 -17.13 -10.79 -13.05
CA GLN A 61 -17.23 -10.03 -14.29
C GLN A 61 -16.73 -10.83 -15.51
N GLY A 62 -15.61 -11.55 -15.36
CA GLY A 62 -15.11 -12.43 -16.43
C GLY A 62 -16.10 -13.55 -16.78
N ALA A 63 -16.76 -14.14 -15.78
CA ALA A 63 -17.79 -15.15 -16.01
C ALA A 63 -19.04 -14.58 -16.70
N LEU A 64 -19.48 -13.37 -16.30
CA LEU A 64 -20.61 -12.67 -16.94
C LEU A 64 -20.29 -12.33 -18.40
N ALA A 65 -19.09 -11.80 -18.66
CA ALA A 65 -18.62 -11.51 -20.02
C ALA A 65 -18.56 -12.76 -20.90
N ALA A 66 -18.13 -13.90 -20.35
CA ALA A 66 -18.13 -15.17 -21.08
C ALA A 66 -19.55 -15.67 -21.41
N ARG A 67 -20.52 -15.51 -20.49
CA ARG A 67 -21.93 -15.86 -20.73
C ARG A 67 -22.57 -14.97 -21.81
N ILE A 68 -22.28 -13.67 -21.78
CA ILE A 68 -22.70 -12.73 -22.83
C ILE A 68 -22.15 -13.19 -24.18
N ALA A 69 -20.84 -13.48 -24.27
CA ALA A 69 -20.22 -13.91 -25.53
C ALA A 69 -20.79 -15.24 -26.07
N ASP A 70 -21.08 -16.22 -25.20
CA ASP A 70 -21.72 -17.48 -25.60
C ASP A 70 -23.14 -17.25 -26.13
N LEU A 71 -23.93 -16.39 -25.44
CA LEU A 71 -25.28 -16.08 -25.88
C LEU A 71 -25.29 -15.24 -27.17
N GLU A 72 -24.35 -14.30 -27.35
CA GLU A 72 -24.14 -13.58 -28.60
C GLU A 72 -23.89 -14.55 -29.77
N ALA A 73 -23.01 -15.54 -29.58
CA ALA A 73 -22.71 -16.53 -30.62
C ALA A 73 -23.94 -17.37 -31.01
N ARG A 74 -24.75 -17.78 -30.03
CA ARG A 74 -26.01 -18.51 -30.26
C ARG A 74 -27.07 -17.64 -30.94
N ALA A 75 -27.19 -16.37 -30.56
CA ALA A 75 -28.12 -15.43 -31.17
C ALA A 75 -27.78 -15.20 -32.65
N VAL A 76 -26.50 -15.05 -32.98
CA VAL A 76 -26.04 -14.94 -34.38
C VAL A 76 -26.37 -16.21 -35.17
N ALA A 77 -26.19 -17.40 -34.60
CA ALA A 77 -26.58 -18.65 -35.24
C ALA A 77 -28.10 -18.75 -35.46
N ALA A 78 -28.92 -18.28 -34.51
CA ALA A 78 -30.37 -18.24 -34.66
C ALA A 78 -30.82 -17.30 -35.79
N LEU A 79 -30.20 -16.12 -35.91
CA LEU A 79 -30.43 -15.19 -37.04
C LEU A 79 -30.07 -15.82 -38.38
N ALA A 80 -28.92 -16.49 -38.47
CA ALA A 80 -28.51 -17.21 -39.68
C ALA A 80 -29.49 -18.34 -40.05
N GLY A 81 -30.11 -18.97 -39.04
CA GLY A 81 -31.15 -19.99 -39.20
C GLY A 81 -32.57 -19.43 -39.41
N GLY A 82 -32.75 -18.11 -39.54
CA GLY A 82 -34.06 -17.47 -39.75
C GLY A 82 -34.98 -17.47 -38.52
N ARG A 83 -34.45 -17.78 -37.33
CA ARG A 83 -35.17 -17.77 -36.04
C ARG A 83 -35.03 -16.42 -35.36
N GLU A 84 -35.66 -15.40 -35.94
CA GLU A 84 -35.67 -14.03 -35.39
C GLU A 84 -36.33 -13.95 -34.02
N ASP A 85 -37.31 -14.83 -33.73
CA ASP A 85 -37.95 -14.99 -32.43
C ASP A 85 -36.93 -15.28 -31.32
N LEU A 86 -36.10 -16.32 -31.51
CA LEU A 86 -35.09 -16.73 -30.54
C LEU A 86 -33.94 -15.71 -30.43
N ALA A 87 -33.62 -15.04 -31.54
CA ALA A 87 -32.61 -13.98 -31.54
C ALA A 87 -33.07 -12.75 -30.76
N ALA A 88 -34.36 -12.40 -30.81
CA ALA A 88 -34.94 -11.32 -30.04
C ALA A 88 -34.90 -11.62 -28.52
N GLU A 89 -35.31 -12.82 -28.12
CA GLU A 89 -35.23 -13.26 -26.71
C GLU A 89 -33.77 -13.25 -26.19
N ALA A 90 -32.82 -13.72 -27.02
CA ALA A 90 -31.41 -13.68 -26.67
C ALA A 90 -30.88 -12.24 -26.54
N ALA A 91 -31.35 -11.31 -27.39
CA ALA A 91 -30.96 -9.91 -27.31
C ALA A 91 -31.47 -9.23 -26.03
N GLU A 92 -32.69 -9.54 -25.60
CA GLU A 92 -33.25 -9.06 -24.31
C GLU A 92 -32.39 -9.56 -23.13
N ALA A 93 -32.10 -10.87 -23.09
CA ALA A 93 -31.26 -11.44 -22.04
C ALA A 93 -29.82 -10.89 -22.04
N ILE A 94 -29.24 -10.61 -23.21
CA ILE A 94 -27.94 -9.93 -23.31
C ILE A 94 -28.01 -8.52 -22.75
N ALA A 95 -29.07 -7.76 -23.06
CA ALA A 95 -29.24 -6.39 -22.57
C ALA A 95 -29.32 -6.35 -21.03
N GLU A 96 -30.05 -7.28 -20.40
CA GLU A 96 -30.10 -7.42 -18.94
C GLU A 96 -28.73 -7.73 -18.34
N MET A 97 -27.98 -8.68 -18.92
CA MET A 97 -26.63 -9.03 -18.47
C MET A 97 -25.62 -7.90 -18.67
N GLU A 98 -25.75 -7.11 -19.75
CA GLU A 98 -24.91 -5.94 -19.98
C GLU A 98 -25.21 -4.81 -18.98
N GLU A 99 -26.47 -4.61 -18.60
CA GLU A 99 -26.84 -3.67 -17.54
C GLU A 99 -26.23 -4.08 -16.18
N GLU A 100 -26.31 -5.38 -15.84
CA GLU A 100 -25.65 -5.92 -14.64
C GLU A 100 -24.13 -5.69 -14.68
N ALA A 101 -23.50 -5.98 -15.83
CA ALA A 101 -22.07 -5.78 -16.02
C ALA A 101 -21.67 -4.30 -15.84
N GLN A 102 -22.48 -3.36 -16.33
CA GLN A 102 -22.26 -1.92 -16.17
C GLN A 102 -22.39 -1.48 -14.70
N GLY A 103 -23.35 -2.05 -13.96
CA GLY A 103 -23.50 -1.80 -12.53
C GLY A 103 -22.29 -2.26 -11.73
N LEU A 104 -21.76 -3.45 -12.04
CA LEU A 104 -20.56 -4.01 -11.40
C LEU A 104 -19.30 -3.20 -11.69
N GLU A 105 -19.16 -2.64 -12.91
CA GLU A 105 -17.99 -1.86 -13.30
C GLU A 105 -17.79 -0.61 -12.42
N ALA A 106 -18.88 0.09 -12.08
CA ALA A 106 -18.79 1.28 -11.22
C ALA A 106 -18.26 0.93 -9.81
N THR A 107 -18.75 -0.17 -9.24
CA THR A 107 -18.31 -0.69 -7.94
C THR A 107 -16.85 -1.14 -7.99
N ARG A 108 -16.44 -1.79 -9.09
CA ARG A 108 -15.06 -2.24 -9.30
C ARG A 108 -14.06 -1.09 -9.36
N VAL A 109 -14.38 -0.02 -10.09
CA VAL A 109 -13.51 1.17 -10.16
C VAL A 109 -13.32 1.79 -8.78
N ALA A 110 -14.38 1.85 -7.95
CA ALA A 110 -14.28 2.34 -6.59
C ALA A 110 -13.39 1.42 -5.72
N CYS A 111 -13.59 0.10 -5.80
CA CYS A 111 -12.79 -0.88 -5.07
C CYS A 111 -11.31 -0.83 -5.46
N ALA A 112 -10.99 -0.74 -6.76
CA ALA A 112 -9.62 -0.63 -7.24
C ALA A 112 -8.91 0.63 -6.71
N ARG A 113 -9.61 1.77 -6.65
CA ARG A 113 -9.09 3.01 -6.05
C ARG A 113 -8.84 2.84 -4.55
N GLU A 114 -9.73 2.18 -3.84
CA GLU A 114 -9.57 1.90 -2.42
C GLU A 114 -8.37 0.97 -2.15
N VAL A 115 -8.22 -0.11 -2.93
CA VAL A 115 -7.06 -1.01 -2.87
C VAL A 115 -5.77 -0.24 -3.14
N ALA A 116 -5.73 0.60 -4.17
CA ALA A 116 -4.55 1.42 -4.48
C ALA A 116 -4.19 2.38 -3.32
N SER A 117 -5.19 3.02 -2.73
CA SER A 117 -5.02 3.90 -1.56
C SER A 117 -4.49 3.14 -0.34
N LEU A 118 -5.11 1.99 0.01
CA LEU A 118 -4.67 1.13 1.11
C LEU A 118 -3.25 0.61 0.89
N ARG A 119 -2.88 0.23 -0.34
CA ARG A 119 -1.51 -0.16 -0.69
C ARG A 119 -0.51 0.96 -0.41
N ARG A 120 -0.82 2.20 -0.83
CA ARG A 120 0.04 3.38 -0.58
C ARG A 120 0.18 3.64 0.93
N ALA A 121 -0.92 3.63 1.66
CA ALA A 121 -0.94 3.85 3.11
C ALA A 121 -0.13 2.77 3.88
N VAL A 122 -0.33 1.48 3.56
CA VAL A 122 0.42 0.38 4.19
C VAL A 122 1.92 0.47 3.89
N ARG A 123 2.32 0.83 2.66
CA ARG A 123 3.73 1.02 2.32
C ARG A 123 4.33 2.19 3.11
N GLN A 124 3.65 3.33 3.13
CA GLN A 124 4.11 4.50 3.88
C GLN A 124 4.23 4.20 5.38
N GLY A 125 3.20 3.61 5.99
CA GLY A 125 3.22 3.23 7.40
C GLY A 125 4.33 2.21 7.72
N SER A 126 4.58 1.26 6.82
CA SER A 126 5.70 0.30 6.98
C SER A 126 7.06 1.00 6.96
N ARG A 127 7.27 1.97 6.06
CA ARG A 127 8.51 2.77 6.00
C ARG A 127 8.71 3.57 7.30
N GLN A 128 7.68 4.30 7.72
CA GLN A 128 7.72 5.11 8.95
C GLN A 128 7.98 4.26 10.21
N LEU A 129 7.33 3.10 10.32
CA LEU A 129 7.56 2.19 11.45
C LEU A 129 9.01 1.70 11.49
N ALA A 130 9.56 1.31 10.35
CA ALA A 130 10.95 0.87 10.25
C ALA A 130 11.95 1.99 10.59
N GLU A 131 11.68 3.23 10.18
CA GLU A 131 12.46 4.41 10.57
C GLU A 131 12.46 4.63 12.08
N LEU A 132 11.28 4.54 12.73
CA LEU A 132 11.14 4.69 14.17
C LEU A 132 11.87 3.58 14.94
N GLU A 133 11.76 2.33 14.50
CA GLU A 133 12.51 1.19 15.06
C GLU A 133 14.03 1.36 14.94
N ARG A 134 14.52 1.87 13.81
CA ARG A 134 15.94 2.23 13.62
C ARG A 134 16.37 3.33 14.57
N GLY A 135 15.60 4.43 14.63
CA GLY A 135 15.85 5.55 15.53
C GLY A 135 15.92 5.12 16.99
N GLN A 136 15.00 4.24 17.41
CA GLN A 136 14.98 3.66 18.74
C GLN A 136 16.26 2.86 19.04
N ARG A 137 16.74 2.01 18.12
CA ARG A 137 17.99 1.25 18.31
C ARG A 137 19.21 2.15 18.50
N ILE A 138 19.30 3.23 17.71
CA ILE A 138 20.39 4.22 17.81
C ILE A 138 20.30 4.99 19.13
N ALA A 139 19.10 5.39 19.54
CA ALA A 139 18.88 6.06 20.82
C ALA A 139 19.32 5.19 22.00
N ARG A 140 18.99 3.89 22.00
CA ARG A 140 19.47 2.94 23.03
C ARG A 140 20.99 2.82 23.06
N ALA A 141 21.62 2.68 21.90
CA ALA A 141 23.07 2.56 21.82
C ALA A 141 23.77 3.87 22.28
N ALA A 142 23.22 5.03 21.93
CA ALA A 142 23.72 6.31 22.39
C ALA A 142 23.58 6.44 23.93
N GLU A 143 22.45 6.03 24.49
CA GLU A 143 22.22 6.04 25.93
C GLU A 143 23.17 5.08 26.67
N ALA A 144 23.42 3.89 26.14
CA ALA A 144 24.40 2.96 26.69
C ALA A 144 25.82 3.58 26.73
N VAL A 145 26.22 4.27 25.66
CA VAL A 145 27.51 5.00 25.62
C VAL A 145 27.54 6.13 26.64
N ARG A 146 26.45 6.91 26.80
CA ARG A 146 26.34 7.97 27.81
C ARG A 146 26.52 7.40 29.22
N ARG A 147 25.83 6.32 29.57
CA ARG A 147 25.94 5.63 30.87
C ARG A 147 27.36 5.12 31.14
N LEU A 148 28.02 4.50 30.15
CA LEU A 148 29.40 4.03 30.30
C LEU A 148 30.39 5.18 30.52
N ARG A 149 30.20 6.34 29.86
CA ARG A 149 31.01 7.54 30.10
C ARG A 149 30.82 8.10 31.51
N ALA A 150 29.57 8.17 31.97
CA ALA A 150 29.25 8.66 33.31
C ALA A 150 29.93 7.81 34.40
N ARG A 151 29.87 6.47 34.28
CA ARG A 151 30.52 5.56 35.23
C ARG A 151 32.05 5.67 35.19
N ARG A 152 32.65 5.85 34.01
CA ARG A 152 34.10 6.12 33.87
C ARG A 152 34.52 7.41 34.59
N GLY A 153 33.72 8.47 34.50
CA GLY A 153 33.96 9.73 35.22
C GLY A 153 33.94 9.57 36.75
N GLN A 154 33.29 8.52 37.26
CA GLN A 154 33.25 8.14 38.67
C GLN A 154 34.35 7.14 39.05
N GLY A 155 35.30 6.84 38.15
CA GLY A 155 36.36 5.85 38.38
C GLY A 155 35.88 4.39 38.27
N LEU A 156 34.61 4.16 37.96
CA LEU A 156 33.98 2.85 37.89
C LEU A 156 33.68 2.50 36.43
N GLY A 157 34.66 2.16 35.59
CA GLY A 157 34.33 1.83 34.20
C GLY A 157 35.49 1.29 33.36
N SER A 158 35.20 0.28 32.54
CA SER A 158 36.18 -0.31 31.64
C SER A 158 36.39 0.55 30.39
N PRO A 159 37.63 0.98 30.06
CA PRO A 159 37.95 1.63 28.78
C PRO A 159 37.53 0.80 27.57
N ALA A 160 37.71 -0.52 27.64
CA ALA A 160 37.41 -1.43 26.54
C ALA A 160 35.90 -1.48 26.25
N ALA A 161 35.07 -1.61 27.29
CA ALA A 161 33.61 -1.64 27.14
C ALA A 161 33.06 -0.34 26.53
N LEU A 162 33.63 0.82 26.90
CA LEU A 162 33.25 2.09 26.29
C LEU A 162 33.65 2.17 24.80
N ALA A 163 34.85 1.69 24.46
CA ALA A 163 35.32 1.68 23.07
C ALA A 163 34.45 0.77 22.18
N GLU A 164 34.10 -0.41 22.69
CA GLU A 164 33.21 -1.35 21.99
C GLU A 164 31.81 -0.77 21.78
N ALA A 165 31.20 -0.18 22.81
CA ALA A 165 29.89 0.46 22.68
C ALA A 165 29.90 1.62 21.66
N GLN A 166 30.99 2.40 21.60
CA GLN A 166 31.16 3.45 20.60
C GLN A 166 31.30 2.87 19.18
N ALA A 167 32.01 1.76 19.02
CA ALA A 167 32.10 1.06 17.73
C ALA A 167 30.74 0.55 17.27
N THR A 168 29.95 -0.04 18.16
CA THR A 168 28.57 -0.47 17.86
C THR A 168 27.68 0.70 17.45
N LEU A 169 27.73 1.82 18.17
CA LEU A 169 26.96 3.01 17.82
C LEU A 169 27.35 3.59 16.44
N ARG A 170 28.64 3.58 16.10
CA ARG A 170 29.12 3.99 14.76
C ARG A 170 28.55 3.09 13.68
N ARG A 171 28.67 1.77 13.83
CA ARG A 171 28.09 0.79 12.88
C ARG A 171 26.59 0.97 12.68
N LEU A 172 25.84 1.21 13.76
CA LEU A 172 24.40 1.46 13.67
C LEU A 172 24.05 2.73 12.89
N ARG A 173 24.83 3.80 13.04
CA ARG A 173 24.65 5.06 12.29
C ARG A 173 25.03 4.91 10.82
N GLU A 174 26.12 4.21 10.54
CA GLU A 174 26.54 3.89 9.17
C GLU A 174 25.46 3.09 8.45
N ALA A 175 24.90 2.07 9.11
CA ALA A 175 23.77 1.32 8.56
C ALA A 175 22.53 2.22 8.30
N GLN A 176 22.17 3.12 9.22
CA GLN A 176 21.07 4.05 9.01
C GLN A 176 21.29 4.97 7.80
N ALA A 177 22.51 5.46 7.60
CA ALA A 177 22.83 6.29 6.44
C ALA A 177 22.74 5.51 5.12
N ALA A 178 23.20 4.25 5.11
CA ALA A 178 23.08 3.38 3.95
C ALA A 178 21.61 3.07 3.61
N ASP A 179 20.80 2.75 4.62
CA ASP A 179 19.36 2.51 4.44
C ASP A 179 18.63 3.75 3.91
N ALA A 180 18.94 4.95 4.45
CA ALA A 180 18.34 6.20 3.98
C ALA A 180 18.66 6.50 2.51
N ALA A 181 19.91 6.23 2.08
CA ALA A 181 20.30 6.36 0.68
C ALA A 181 19.59 5.34 -0.22
N ALA A 182 19.35 4.12 0.27
CA ALA A 182 18.57 3.11 -0.45
C ALA A 182 17.09 3.50 -0.58
N ASP A 183 16.49 4.04 0.48
CA ASP A 183 15.11 4.55 0.49
C ASP A 183 14.94 5.72 -0.49
N GLU A 184 15.91 6.64 -0.54
CA GLU A 184 15.93 7.74 -1.52
C GLU A 184 16.02 7.22 -2.96
N ALA A 185 16.91 6.25 -3.22
CA ALA A 185 17.04 5.64 -4.54
C ALA A 185 15.75 4.92 -4.99
N LEU A 186 15.09 4.20 -4.08
CA LEU A 186 13.80 3.55 -4.35
C LEU A 186 12.71 4.58 -4.67
N SER A 187 12.66 5.71 -3.94
CA SER A 187 11.72 6.80 -4.22
C SER A 187 11.89 7.37 -5.63
N ILE A 188 13.14 7.56 -6.06
CA ILE A 188 13.47 8.03 -7.43
C ILE A 188 12.96 7.01 -8.46
N ILE A 189 13.21 5.71 -8.26
CA ILE A 189 12.75 4.66 -9.18
C ILE A 189 11.22 4.61 -9.25
N GLU A 190 10.54 4.66 -8.11
CA GLU A 190 9.06 4.66 -8.05
C GLU A 190 8.48 5.87 -8.80
N SER A 191 9.11 7.04 -8.70
CA SER A 191 8.69 8.24 -9.41
C SER A 191 8.86 8.16 -10.93
N ALA A 192 9.75 7.29 -11.42
CA ALA A 192 10.05 7.10 -12.83
C ALA A 192 9.24 5.99 -13.52
N ALA A 193 8.38 5.26 -12.80
CA ALA A 193 7.65 4.10 -13.33
C ALA A 193 6.55 4.46 -14.37
N PRO A 194 6.30 3.65 -15.41
CA PRO A 194 5.32 3.95 -16.46
C PRO A 194 3.88 4.14 -15.98
N GLU A 195 3.48 3.43 -14.93
CA GLU A 195 2.14 3.52 -14.35
C GLU A 195 1.89 4.90 -13.68
N SER A 196 2.93 5.52 -13.09
CA SER A 196 2.81 6.88 -12.55
C SER A 196 2.73 7.95 -13.66
N LEU A 197 3.29 7.67 -14.83
CA LEU A 197 3.16 8.51 -16.02
C LEU A 197 1.75 8.40 -16.63
N CYS A 198 1.19 7.20 -16.74
CA CYS A 198 -0.18 6.99 -17.22
C CYS A 198 -1.22 7.67 -16.31
N GLU A 199 -1.10 7.53 -14.99
CA GLU A 199 -1.99 8.20 -14.01
C GLU A 199 -1.95 9.74 -14.18
N ARG A 200 -0.77 10.32 -14.43
CA ARG A 200 -0.60 11.76 -14.67
C ARG A 200 -1.17 12.23 -16.02
N LEU A 201 -1.11 11.38 -17.05
CA LEU A 201 -1.65 11.69 -18.38
C LEU A 201 -3.18 11.65 -18.37
N GLU A 202 -3.76 10.70 -17.64
CA GLU A 202 -5.21 10.62 -17.43
C GLU A 202 -5.73 11.79 -16.58
N GLU A 203 -5.05 12.17 -15.49
CA GLU A 203 -5.38 13.38 -14.71
C GLU A 203 -5.28 14.67 -15.54
N ALA A 204 -4.32 14.73 -16.47
CA ALA A 204 -4.18 15.83 -17.42
C ALA A 204 -5.21 15.77 -18.57
N GLY A 205 -6.13 14.80 -18.57
CA GLY A 205 -7.25 14.70 -19.50
C GLY A 205 -6.94 14.02 -20.83
N PHE A 206 -5.84 13.28 -20.94
CA PHE A 206 -5.44 12.55 -22.14
C PHE A 206 -5.87 11.06 -22.06
N GLY A 207 -6.96 10.68 -22.75
CA GLY A 207 -7.42 9.28 -22.89
C GLY A 207 -8.93 9.11 -23.19
N PRO A 208 -9.38 8.03 -23.87
CA PRO A 208 -10.79 7.85 -24.27
C PRO A 208 -11.73 7.44 -23.12
N ARG A 209 -13.02 7.87 -23.20
CA ARG A 209 -14.11 7.57 -22.23
C ARG A 209 -14.81 6.23 -22.51
N THR A 210 -15.23 5.56 -21.44
CA THR A 210 -15.39 4.09 -21.36
C THR A 210 -16.81 3.50 -21.44
N ARG A 211 -17.84 4.17 -21.98
CA ARG A 211 -19.20 3.54 -22.06
C ARG A 211 -19.83 3.54 -23.46
N PRO A 212 -20.09 2.35 -24.04
CA PRO A 212 -20.93 2.18 -25.22
C PRO A 212 -22.43 2.14 -24.88
N SER A 213 -23.31 2.44 -25.85
CA SER A 213 -24.77 2.40 -25.73
C SER A 213 -25.40 1.22 -26.48
N ALA A 214 -26.64 0.84 -26.17
CA ALA A 214 -27.34 -0.30 -26.80
C ALA A 214 -27.43 -0.20 -28.34
N GLY A 215 -27.56 1.01 -28.91
CA GLY A 215 -27.50 1.21 -30.35
C GLY A 215 -26.14 0.81 -30.95
N THR A 216 -25.06 1.09 -30.21
CA THR A 216 -23.68 0.72 -30.57
C THR A 216 -23.47 -0.80 -30.51
N VAL A 217 -24.14 -1.49 -29.59
CA VAL A 217 -24.08 -2.96 -29.48
C VAL A 217 -24.79 -3.62 -30.66
N MET A 218 -25.97 -3.16 -31.04
CA MET A 218 -26.69 -3.67 -32.22
C MET A 218 -25.95 -3.42 -33.53
N GLU A 219 -25.34 -2.25 -33.71
CA GLU A 219 -24.51 -1.98 -34.89
C GLU A 219 -23.30 -2.93 -34.96
N ARG A 220 -22.61 -3.14 -33.83
CA ARG A 220 -21.48 -4.07 -33.73
C ARG A 220 -21.88 -5.52 -34.03
N LEU A 221 -23.05 -5.97 -33.57
CA LEU A 221 -23.56 -7.32 -33.83
C LEU A 221 -23.92 -7.52 -35.31
N ARG A 222 -24.52 -6.51 -35.95
CA ARG A 222 -24.80 -6.53 -37.40
C ARG A 222 -23.52 -6.53 -38.24
N GLU A 223 -22.50 -5.80 -37.83
CA GLU A 223 -21.18 -5.84 -38.49
C GLU A 223 -20.51 -7.20 -38.35
N LYS A 224 -20.55 -7.82 -37.16
CA LYS A 224 -20.03 -9.18 -36.95
C LYS A 224 -20.80 -10.23 -37.78
N ALA A 225 -22.12 -10.12 -37.88
CA ALA A 225 -22.93 -11.03 -38.72
C ALA A 225 -22.65 -10.86 -40.22
N ARG A 226 -22.34 -9.64 -40.69
CA ARG A 226 -21.93 -9.38 -42.09
C ARG A 226 -20.52 -9.88 -42.43
N THR A 227 -19.64 -9.98 -41.43
CA THR A 227 -18.23 -10.34 -41.62
C THR A 227 -17.95 -11.82 -41.31
N ALA A 228 -18.89 -12.55 -40.70
CA ALA A 228 -18.81 -13.99 -40.52
C ALA A 228 -19.00 -14.70 -41.88
N PRO A 229 -18.08 -15.58 -42.32
CA PRO A 229 -18.21 -16.28 -43.59
C PRO A 229 -19.41 -17.21 -43.56
N ALA A 230 -20.30 -17.07 -44.54
CA ALA A 230 -21.39 -17.99 -44.78
C ALA A 230 -20.81 -19.35 -45.26
N GLY A 231 -20.77 -20.34 -44.37
CA GLY A 231 -20.54 -21.73 -44.79
C GLY A 231 -19.86 -22.62 -43.76
N ALA A 232 -20.65 -23.44 -43.07
CA ALA A 232 -20.41 -24.88 -42.95
C ALA A 232 -21.76 -25.53 -42.59
N ALA A 233 -22.43 -26.03 -43.61
CA ALA A 233 -23.51 -27.00 -43.50
C ALA A 233 -22.95 -28.34 -42.99
#